data_AF-A0A4Y7SIK2-F1
#
_entry.id   AF-A0A4Y7SIK2-F1
#
_cell.length_a   1.000
_cell.length_b   1.000
_cell.length_c   1.000
_cell.angle_alpha   90.00
_cell.angle_beta   90.00
_cell.angle_gamma   90.00
#
_symmetry.space_group_name_H-M   'P 1'
#
loop_
_entity.id
_entity.type
_entity.pdbx_description
1 polymer ?
#
loop_
_entity_poly.entity_id
_entity_poly.type
_entity_poly.pdbx_seq_one_letter_code
_entity_poly.pdbx_strand_id
1 'polypeptide(L)'
;MEGAPVGAKPFSKSDEALLIESLAKALHDGMATSYKDILNHLHGKNDHSSNFWKDYYLDHKHRLDGLVQAKARFESARPSVNDRSTPGTDKMEGTSPGVAHTVKKPYAQYIDTVSVTLTPKLRRYTTSTPTGPPSSHTSSSHAQAAAQSPSLRLASNRIGRTTVNSLTTCEPVFNSRLPPPHNEIKIPPLPSRSPSPPSQIVPGPSGNRFTPEDQGFFIKFIQRRLLEDPEMSRKMICAKLEEAAPHHSSRSWSGYWSTHHDLPDKLLHAASNRLWPFLEKPDGPDAGLRGQSPSVKRQHESVSSEGDSEGDDEGSSSGSELDDDEESDEDEPLHRYAFTQMSDPGSPFNDADMYMVAKYIAETPHFNPSYTSWDAFEKKHEHRSARSWQQYFLSRERDIRRLVKRIARDENSQRVRPSGIPPHKRIRL
;
A
#
# COMPACT_ATOMS: atom_id res chain seq x y z
N MET A 1 7.60 28.67 -21.98
CA MET A 1 8.61 28.34 -20.95
C MET A 1 7.94 27.39 -19.98
N GLU A 2 8.03 26.10 -20.27
CA GLU A 2 7.68 25.06 -19.29
C GLU A 2 8.67 25.19 -18.13
N GLY A 3 8.14 25.46 -16.93
CA GLY A 3 8.94 25.43 -15.72
C GLY A 3 9.41 24.01 -15.50
N ALA A 4 10.72 23.78 -15.55
CA ALA A 4 11.30 22.53 -15.10
C ALA A 4 10.76 22.23 -13.69
N PRO A 5 10.29 21.01 -13.40
CA PRO A 5 9.85 20.65 -12.06
C PRO A 5 11.00 20.98 -11.12
N VAL A 6 10.71 21.76 -10.08
CA VAL A 6 11.67 22.18 -9.06
C VAL A 6 12.32 20.91 -8.53
N GLY A 7 13.54 20.63 -9.01
CA GLY A 7 14.20 19.36 -8.82
C GLY A 7 14.45 19.16 -7.34
N ALA A 8 13.82 18.13 -6.77
CA ALA A 8 14.14 17.67 -5.43
C ALA A 8 15.65 17.45 -5.38
N LYS A 9 16.30 18.12 -4.43
CA LYS A 9 17.74 18.03 -4.24
C LYS A 9 18.09 16.56 -3.98
N PRO A 10 19.15 16.01 -4.60
CA PRO A 10 19.54 14.62 -4.34
C PRO A 10 19.88 14.44 -2.85
N PHE A 11 19.48 13.31 -2.28
CA PHE A 11 19.70 12.98 -0.88
C PHE A 11 21.20 12.96 -0.58
N SER A 12 21.65 13.80 0.34
CA SER A 12 23.06 13.97 0.68
C SER A 12 23.44 13.16 1.94
N LYS A 13 24.73 12.88 2.13
CA LYS A 13 25.20 12.20 3.35
C LYS A 13 24.89 12.98 4.64
N SER A 14 24.77 14.30 4.55
CA SER A 14 24.39 15.15 5.67
C SER A 14 22.93 14.96 6.07
N ASP A 15 22.05 14.70 5.09
CA ASP A 15 20.64 14.38 5.31
C ASP A 15 20.50 13.06 6.07
N GLU A 16 21.31 12.07 5.68
CA GLU A 16 21.36 10.77 6.35
C GLU A 16 21.78 10.89 7.82
N ALA A 17 22.83 11.66 8.09
CA ALA A 17 23.32 11.87 9.44
C ALA A 17 22.27 12.52 10.35
N LEU A 18 21.52 13.49 9.80
CA LEU A 18 20.43 14.17 10.49
C LEU A 18 19.27 13.22 10.80
N LEU A 19 18.90 12.37 9.84
CA LEU A 19 17.88 11.33 10.02
C LEU A 19 18.29 10.37 11.15
N ILE A 20 19.50 9.81 11.08
CA ILE A 20 20.01 8.87 12.09
C ILE A 20 20.10 9.52 13.47
N GLU A 21 20.55 10.78 13.56
CA GLU A 21 20.61 11.51 14.82
C GLU A 21 19.23 11.73 15.44
N SER A 22 18.25 12.15 14.64
CA SER A 22 16.89 12.38 15.13
C SER A 22 16.23 11.10 15.65
N LEU A 23 16.45 9.97 14.97
CA LEU A 23 15.94 8.65 15.37
C LEU A 23 16.66 8.12 16.62
N ALA A 24 17.99 8.25 16.68
CA ALA A 24 18.77 7.80 17.84
C ALA A 24 18.42 8.58 19.11
N LYS A 25 18.23 9.91 18.98
CA LYS A 25 17.82 10.76 20.10
C LYS A 25 16.43 10.39 20.64
N ALA A 26 15.45 10.18 19.76
CA ALA A 26 14.12 9.76 20.17
C ALA A 26 14.13 8.40 20.90
N LEU A 27 14.98 7.46 20.42
CA LEU A 27 15.17 6.17 21.07
C LEU A 27 15.84 6.29 22.45
N HIS A 28 16.82 7.19 22.57
CA HIS A 28 17.52 7.47 23.84
C HIS A 28 16.60 8.12 24.88
N ASP A 29 15.79 9.09 24.47
CA ASP A 29 14.90 9.84 25.36
C ASP A 29 13.75 8.98 25.91
N GLY A 30 13.63 7.71 25.47
CA GLY A 30 12.57 6.78 25.89
C GLY A 30 11.17 7.27 25.52
N MET A 31 11.09 8.32 24.69
CA MET A 31 9.86 8.81 24.11
C MET A 31 9.37 7.69 23.19
N ALA A 32 8.25 7.06 23.54
CA ALA A 32 7.55 6.10 22.69
C ALA A 32 6.88 6.81 21.49
N THR A 33 7.59 7.73 20.84
CA THR A 33 7.14 8.36 19.60
C THR A 33 7.31 7.37 18.47
N SER A 34 6.27 7.24 17.66
CA SER A 34 6.33 6.41 16.47
C SER A 34 7.41 6.94 15.53
N TYR A 35 8.12 6.06 14.82
CA TYR A 35 9.05 6.46 13.74
C TYR A 35 8.40 7.45 12.77
N LYS A 36 7.09 7.27 12.50
CA LYS A 36 6.30 8.15 11.66
C LYS A 36 6.29 9.60 12.16
N ASP A 37 6.19 9.81 13.47
CA ASP A 37 6.15 11.15 14.06
C ASP A 37 7.50 11.83 13.97
N ILE A 38 8.59 11.09 14.22
CA ILE A 38 9.95 11.62 14.08
C ILE A 38 10.20 12.05 12.63
N LEU A 39 9.83 11.21 11.65
CA LEU A 39 9.94 11.53 10.23
C LEU A 39 9.07 12.73 9.82
N ASN A 40 7.88 12.90 10.41
CA ASN A 40 7.05 14.09 10.21
C ASN A 40 7.70 15.36 10.77
N HIS A 41 8.43 15.29 11.89
CA HIS A 41 9.17 16.43 12.45
C HIS A 41 10.42 16.80 11.62
N LEU A 42 10.84 15.96 10.68
CA LEU A 42 11.89 16.27 9.70
C LEU A 42 11.36 17.04 8.48
N HIS A 43 10.05 17.29 8.40
CA HIS A 43 9.47 18.06 7.31
C HIS A 43 10.11 19.45 7.16
N GLY A 44 10.56 19.77 5.95
CA GLY A 44 11.18 21.07 5.64
C GLY A 44 12.65 21.18 6.06
N LYS A 45 13.23 20.16 6.71
CA LYS A 45 14.68 20.13 6.97
C LYS A 45 15.43 19.78 5.68
N ASN A 46 16.45 20.56 5.37
CA ASN A 46 17.26 20.43 4.14
C ASN A 46 16.43 20.38 2.84
N ASP A 47 15.32 21.13 2.82
CA ASP A 47 14.40 21.24 1.68
C ASP A 47 13.72 19.92 1.27
N HIS A 48 13.67 18.96 2.20
CA HIS A 48 13.01 17.67 1.99
C HIS A 48 11.61 17.63 2.60
N SER A 49 10.66 17.04 1.85
CA SER A 49 9.30 16.82 2.35
C SER A 49 9.26 15.64 3.33
N SER A 50 8.20 15.56 4.15
CA SER A 50 8.05 14.45 5.12
C SER A 50 7.93 13.11 4.41
N ASN A 51 7.24 13.08 3.26
CA ASN A 51 7.10 11.86 2.46
C ASN A 51 8.45 11.41 1.92
N PHE A 52 9.29 12.33 1.44
CA PHE A 52 10.62 12.00 0.96
C PHE A 52 11.50 11.34 2.04
N TRP A 53 11.45 11.82 3.28
CA TRP A 53 12.13 11.16 4.40
C TRP A 53 11.59 9.75 4.69
N LYS A 54 10.28 9.55 4.56
CA LYS A 54 9.65 8.23 4.75
C LYS A 54 10.06 7.26 3.66
N ASP A 55 9.99 7.69 2.41
CA ASP A 55 10.35 6.86 1.26
C ASP A 55 11.82 6.45 1.37
N TYR A 56 12.72 7.41 1.61
CA TYR A 56 14.14 7.11 1.81
C TYR A 56 14.40 6.17 2.99
N TYR A 57 13.69 6.36 4.10
CA TYR A 57 13.80 5.49 5.27
C TYR A 57 13.33 4.07 4.97
N LEU A 58 12.22 3.90 4.24
CA LEU A 58 11.69 2.59 3.87
C LEU A 58 12.67 1.84 2.95
N ASP A 59 13.20 2.53 1.94
CA ASP A 59 14.18 1.97 1.00
C ASP A 59 15.46 1.49 1.71
N HIS A 60 15.87 2.17 2.79
CA HIS A 60 17.12 1.89 3.50
C HIS A 60 16.93 1.40 4.93
N LYS A 61 15.74 0.88 5.25
CA LYS A 61 15.31 0.61 6.63
C LYS A 61 16.30 -0.24 7.41
N HIS A 62 16.69 -1.39 6.88
CA HIS A 62 17.59 -2.33 7.57
C HIS A 62 18.97 -1.71 7.89
N ARG A 63 19.49 -0.88 6.99
CA ARG A 63 20.78 -0.21 7.16
C ARG A 63 20.68 0.91 8.19
N LEU A 64 19.64 1.74 8.08
CA LEU A 64 19.41 2.86 8.99
C LEU A 64 19.12 2.38 10.41
N ASP A 65 18.30 1.34 10.58
CA ASP A 65 18.00 0.75 11.89
C ASP A 65 19.26 0.24 12.60
N GLY A 66 20.18 -0.40 11.86
CA GLY A 66 21.48 -0.83 12.39
C GLY A 66 22.34 0.35 12.87
N LEU A 67 22.38 1.43 12.09
CA LEU A 67 23.13 2.65 12.44
C LEU A 67 22.52 3.39 13.62
N VAL A 68 21.19 3.49 13.69
CA VAL A 68 20.45 4.11 14.79
C VAL A 68 20.69 3.36 16.09
N GLN A 69 20.59 2.04 16.09
CA GLN A 69 20.88 1.23 17.29
C GLN A 69 22.34 1.34 17.72
N ALA A 70 23.29 1.33 16.78
CA ALA A 70 24.70 1.50 17.09
C ALA A 70 24.98 2.87 17.72
N LYS A 71 24.37 3.94 17.18
CA LYS A 71 24.51 5.31 17.69
C LYS A 71 23.87 5.46 19.08
N ALA A 72 22.66 4.95 19.27
CA ALA A 72 21.98 4.98 20.57
C ALA A 72 22.78 4.26 21.67
N ARG A 73 23.38 3.10 21.36
CA ARG A 73 24.28 2.39 22.29
C ARG A 73 25.52 3.20 22.64
N PHE A 74 26.11 3.89 21.66
CA PHE A 74 27.29 4.72 21.88
C PHE A 74 26.97 5.93 22.76
N GLU A 75 25.80 6.56 22.56
CA GLU A 75 25.34 7.69 23.38
C GLU A 75 25.04 7.25 24.82
N SER A 76 24.39 6.10 25.03
CA SER A 76 24.16 5.56 26.38
C SER A 76 25.45 5.13 27.10
N ALA A 77 26.50 4.77 26.36
CA ALA A 77 27.78 4.36 26.94
C ALA A 77 28.68 5.54 27.33
N ARG A 78 28.36 6.77 26.93
CA ARG A 78 29.11 7.94 27.39
C ARG A 78 28.73 8.23 28.84
N PRO A 79 29.65 8.10 29.82
CA PRO A 79 29.37 8.50 31.18
C PRO A 79 28.99 9.98 31.18
N SER A 80 27.83 10.30 31.75
CA SER A 80 27.34 11.66 31.89
C SER A 80 28.36 12.48 32.69
N VAL A 81 29.25 13.18 31.99
CA VAL A 81 30.20 14.12 32.60
C VAL A 81 29.45 15.41 32.88
N ASN A 82 28.49 15.35 33.79
CA ASN A 82 27.82 16.53 34.36
C ASN A 82 27.25 16.18 35.73
N ASP A 83 28.16 16.02 36.69
CA ASP A 83 27.91 16.49 38.05
C ASP A 83 29.20 17.08 38.60
N ARG A 84 29.51 18.30 38.13
CA ARG A 84 30.45 19.18 38.83
C ARG A 84 29.61 20.30 39.40
N SER A 85 28.99 20.01 40.53
CA SER A 85 28.36 20.99 41.40
C SER A 85 29.38 22.11 41.65
N THR A 86 29.10 23.30 41.15
CA THR A 86 29.76 24.53 41.58
C THR A 86 29.36 24.81 43.03
N PRO A 87 30.31 24.89 43.98
CA PRO A 87 29.98 25.22 45.37
C PRO A 87 29.67 26.70 45.52
N GLY A 88 28.76 26.99 46.45
CA GLY A 88 28.11 28.28 46.64
C GLY A 88 29.03 29.43 47.00
N THR A 89 28.70 30.59 46.44
CA THR A 89 29.01 31.89 47.02
C THR A 89 27.75 32.44 47.66
N ASP A 90 27.75 32.40 48.98
CA ASP A 90 26.77 32.98 49.87
C ASP A 90 27.25 34.36 50.37
N LYS A 91 26.29 35.25 50.69
CA LYS A 91 26.40 36.61 51.28
C LYS A 91 26.79 37.75 50.32
N MET A 92 26.15 38.92 50.34
CA MET A 92 25.59 39.64 51.49
C MET A 92 24.54 40.68 51.04
N GLU A 93 23.54 40.90 51.89
CA GLU A 93 22.53 41.98 51.82
C GLU A 93 23.14 43.40 51.88
N GLY A 94 22.43 44.37 51.31
CA GLY A 94 22.76 45.80 51.42
C GLY A 94 21.77 46.76 50.73
N THR A 95 20.62 46.96 51.35
CA THR A 95 19.94 48.25 51.65
C THR A 95 20.01 49.43 50.63
N SER A 96 18.82 49.75 50.06
CA SER A 96 18.22 51.12 49.87
C SER A 96 18.58 51.96 48.61
N PRO A 97 17.91 53.12 48.35
CA PRO A 97 16.81 53.19 47.39
C PRO A 97 16.94 54.32 46.33
N GLY A 98 16.07 54.26 45.32
CA GLY A 98 15.60 55.44 44.58
C GLY A 98 16.40 55.86 43.34
N VAL A 99 15.67 56.09 42.25
CA VAL A 99 15.61 57.33 41.46
C VAL A 99 15.09 57.00 40.06
N ALA A 100 14.03 57.72 39.68
CA ALA A 100 13.42 57.70 38.36
C ALA A 100 14.24 58.50 37.34
N HIS A 101 14.40 57.97 36.13
CA HIS A 101 14.64 58.70 34.87
C HIS A 101 14.12 57.80 33.75
N THR A 102 12.95 58.02 33.16
CA THR A 102 12.66 58.93 32.03
C THR A 102 13.70 58.91 30.91
N VAL A 103 13.18 58.76 29.67
CA VAL A 103 13.61 59.42 28.43
C VAL A 103 14.37 58.59 27.35
N LYS A 104 13.74 58.62 26.15
CA LYS A 104 14.27 58.64 24.76
C LYS A 104 14.48 57.34 23.95
N LYS A 105 13.49 57.10 23.07
CA LYS A 105 13.67 56.86 21.63
C LYS A 105 14.66 57.86 20.98
N PRO A 106 15.36 57.47 19.90
CA PRO A 106 14.99 57.90 18.54
C PRO A 106 15.04 56.70 17.55
N TYR A 107 14.10 56.50 16.64
CA TYR A 107 13.77 57.19 15.36
C TYR A 107 14.90 57.23 14.30
N ALA A 108 14.60 56.54 13.19
CA ALA A 108 15.09 56.67 11.80
C ALA A 108 16.56 56.27 11.52
N GLN A 109 16.97 55.81 10.33
CA GLN A 109 16.57 56.09 8.95
C GLN A 109 16.81 54.81 8.08
N TYR A 110 15.93 54.48 7.13
CA TYR A 110 16.07 54.80 5.70
C TYR A 110 17.41 54.39 5.09
N ILE A 111 17.41 53.30 4.32
CA ILE A 111 18.20 53.22 3.09
C ILE A 111 17.35 52.55 2.01
N ASP A 112 17.22 53.30 0.94
CA ASP A 112 16.51 53.03 -0.29
C ASP A 112 17.56 52.69 -1.37
N THR A 113 17.10 52.14 -2.50
CA THR A 113 17.83 51.92 -3.77
C THR A 113 18.84 50.74 -3.80
N VAL A 114 18.95 49.90 -4.83
CA VAL A 114 18.83 50.12 -6.28
C VAL A 114 18.46 48.81 -7.00
N SER A 115 17.58 48.93 -8.00
CA SER A 115 17.32 47.98 -9.07
C SER A 115 18.50 47.95 -10.06
N VAL A 116 18.93 46.76 -10.49
CA VAL A 116 19.82 46.60 -11.66
C VAL A 116 19.15 45.71 -12.70
N THR A 117 18.64 46.37 -13.73
CA THR A 117 18.17 45.81 -14.99
C THR A 117 19.37 45.60 -15.90
N LEU A 118 19.63 44.38 -16.36
CA LEU A 118 20.52 44.11 -17.50
C LEU A 118 19.95 43.00 -18.40
N THR A 119 19.41 43.42 -19.53
CA THR A 119 19.41 42.70 -20.82
C THR A 119 20.35 43.49 -21.76
N PRO A 120 20.59 43.13 -23.05
CA PRO A 120 20.40 41.87 -23.78
C PRO A 120 21.69 41.44 -24.54
N LYS A 121 21.74 40.22 -25.09
CA LYS A 121 22.43 40.00 -26.38
C LYS A 121 21.94 38.74 -27.12
N LEU A 122 21.30 39.03 -28.25
CA LEU A 122 20.97 38.12 -29.34
C LEU A 122 22.22 37.41 -29.87
N ARG A 123 22.10 36.11 -30.15
CA ARG A 123 22.90 35.46 -31.18
C ARG A 123 22.06 34.45 -31.96
N ARG A 124 21.69 34.89 -33.17
CA ARG A 124 21.19 34.07 -34.29
C ARG A 124 22.22 33.00 -34.64
N TYR A 125 21.76 31.76 -34.82
CA TYR A 125 22.31 30.84 -35.80
C TYR A 125 21.17 30.23 -36.60
N THR A 126 21.22 30.47 -37.90
CA THR A 126 20.38 29.89 -38.95
C THR A 126 21.20 28.83 -39.68
N THR A 127 20.73 27.60 -39.74
CA THR A 127 21.12 26.57 -40.73
C THR A 127 20.00 25.52 -40.74
N SER A 128 19.04 25.63 -41.66
CA SER A 128 18.98 24.92 -42.95
C SER A 128 18.79 23.39 -42.81
N THR A 129 17.58 22.96 -43.17
CA THR A 129 17.19 21.59 -43.58
C THR A 129 17.99 21.14 -44.81
N PRO A 130 18.10 19.81 -45.06
CA PRO A 130 17.19 19.23 -46.07
C PRO A 130 16.72 17.77 -45.80
N THR A 131 15.45 17.59 -46.13
CA THR A 131 14.75 16.46 -46.78
C THR A 131 15.57 15.31 -47.39
N GLY A 132 15.12 14.06 -47.16
CA GLY A 132 15.19 12.95 -48.13
C GLY A 132 15.35 11.52 -47.57
N PRO A 133 14.36 10.61 -47.73
CA PRO A 133 14.47 9.14 -47.56
C PRO A 133 14.85 8.46 -48.91
N PRO A 134 15.28 7.17 -49.02
CA PRO A 134 14.42 5.99 -48.77
C PRO A 134 15.14 4.64 -48.43
N SER A 135 14.32 3.59 -48.29
CA SER A 135 14.55 2.19 -48.73
C SER A 135 14.82 1.09 -47.70
N SER A 136 13.83 0.19 -47.69
CA SER A 136 13.78 -1.23 -47.33
C SER A 136 14.97 -2.11 -47.76
N HIS A 137 15.26 -3.17 -46.99
CA HIS A 137 15.61 -4.57 -47.37
C HIS A 137 15.62 -5.42 -46.08
N THR A 138 14.66 -6.33 -45.83
CA THR A 138 14.64 -7.78 -46.15
C THR A 138 15.81 -8.64 -45.64
N SER A 139 15.43 -9.59 -44.76
CA SER A 139 15.78 -11.03 -44.72
C SER A 139 17.09 -11.56 -44.09
N SER A 140 16.91 -12.72 -43.44
CA SER A 140 17.79 -13.90 -43.38
C SER A 140 18.94 -13.85 -42.35
N SER A 141 18.89 -14.62 -41.24
CA SER A 141 19.06 -16.08 -41.04
C SER A 141 20.52 -16.54 -40.84
N HIS A 142 20.67 -17.68 -40.15
CA HIS A 142 21.88 -18.38 -39.67
C HIS A 142 22.58 -17.80 -38.43
N ALA A 143 22.62 -18.44 -37.26
CA ALA A 143 22.98 -19.81 -36.85
C ALA A 143 24.45 -19.93 -36.39
N GLN A 144 24.57 -20.58 -35.21
CA GLN A 144 25.67 -21.43 -34.78
C GLN A 144 27.02 -20.78 -34.44
N ALA A 145 27.32 -20.78 -33.13
CA ALA A 145 28.18 -21.77 -32.47
C ALA A 145 29.31 -21.18 -31.61
N ALA A 146 29.49 -21.91 -30.49
CA ALA A 146 30.73 -22.09 -29.74
C ALA A 146 31.30 -20.90 -28.97
N ALA A 147 31.27 -21.00 -27.64
CA ALA A 147 32.50 -21.31 -26.90
C ALA A 147 32.16 -21.72 -25.46
N GLN A 148 32.59 -22.93 -25.11
CA GLN A 148 32.66 -23.44 -23.75
C GLN A 148 33.81 -22.75 -23.02
N SER A 149 33.63 -22.45 -21.73
CA SER A 149 34.74 -22.31 -20.79
C SER A 149 34.26 -22.70 -19.39
N PRO A 150 34.96 -23.61 -18.69
CA PRO A 150 34.61 -24.06 -17.35
C PRO A 150 35.37 -23.24 -16.30
N SER A 151 34.75 -22.94 -15.16
CA SER A 151 35.51 -22.54 -13.97
C SER A 151 34.85 -22.99 -12.67
N LEU A 152 35.48 -24.04 -12.14
CA LEU A 152 35.95 -24.21 -10.76
C LEU A 152 34.96 -23.95 -9.63
N ARG A 153 34.49 -25.09 -9.10
CA ARG A 153 33.93 -25.29 -7.77
C ARG A 153 34.92 -24.84 -6.70
N LEU A 154 34.52 -23.88 -5.87
CA LEU A 154 35.10 -23.72 -4.53
C LEU A 154 34.07 -24.17 -3.50
N ALA A 155 34.43 -25.24 -2.80
CA ALA A 155 33.74 -25.74 -1.63
C ALA A 155 33.80 -24.69 -0.52
N SER A 156 32.63 -24.29 0.00
CA SER A 156 32.54 -23.54 1.25
C SER A 156 31.62 -24.30 2.19
N ASN A 157 32.27 -24.98 3.13
CA ASN A 157 31.69 -25.59 4.32
C ASN A 157 31.04 -24.49 5.17
N ARG A 158 29.70 -24.45 5.26
CA ARG A 158 29.01 -23.69 6.30
C ARG A 158 27.92 -24.53 6.96
N ILE A 159 28.34 -25.05 8.10
CA ILE A 159 27.61 -25.43 9.31
C ILE A 159 26.18 -24.85 9.33
N GLY A 160 25.22 -25.77 9.33
CA GLY A 160 23.79 -25.49 9.31
C GLY A 160 23.31 -24.69 10.50
N ARG A 161 22.46 -23.70 10.22
CA ARG A 161 21.62 -23.02 11.19
C ARG A 161 20.18 -23.38 10.83
N THR A 162 19.63 -24.34 11.57
CA THR A 162 18.25 -24.79 11.44
C THR A 162 17.32 -23.72 12.01
N THR A 163 16.68 -22.94 11.14
CA THR A 163 15.54 -22.09 11.52
C THR A 163 14.25 -22.80 11.13
N VAL A 164 13.48 -23.17 12.15
CA VAL A 164 12.12 -23.68 12.07
C VAL A 164 11.19 -22.61 11.48
N ASN A 165 10.98 -22.66 10.16
CA ASN A 165 9.88 -21.96 9.50
C ASN A 165 8.62 -22.80 9.62
N SER A 166 7.79 -22.48 10.62
CA SER A 166 6.38 -22.85 10.68
C SER A 166 5.57 -21.58 10.51
N LEU A 167 5.34 -21.18 9.25
CA LEU A 167 4.29 -20.21 8.88
C LEU A 167 3.16 -20.96 8.18
N THR A 168 2.56 -21.90 8.92
CA THR A 168 1.16 -22.27 8.72
C THR A 168 0.36 -21.34 9.64
N THR A 169 0.16 -20.09 9.23
CA THR A 169 -0.75 -19.21 9.94
C THR A 169 -2.17 -19.66 9.63
N CYS A 170 -2.72 -20.39 10.59
CA CYS A 170 -4.15 -20.48 10.84
C CYS A 170 -4.81 -19.10 10.69
N GLU A 171 -6.03 -19.09 10.14
CA GLU A 171 -7.11 -18.12 10.34
C GLU A 171 -6.70 -16.71 10.80
N PRO A 172 -7.05 -15.63 10.08
CA PRO A 172 -6.76 -14.27 10.53
C PRO A 172 -7.30 -14.11 11.96
N VAL A 173 -6.38 -14.17 12.92
CA VAL A 173 -6.68 -13.95 14.33
C VAL A 173 -6.97 -12.47 14.40
N PHE A 174 -8.23 -12.09 14.18
CA PHE A 174 -8.80 -10.89 14.73
C PHE A 174 -8.61 -11.01 16.24
N ASN A 175 -7.44 -10.56 16.70
CA ASN A 175 -7.14 -10.44 18.11
C ASN A 175 -8.27 -9.60 18.68
N SER A 176 -9.17 -10.21 19.44
CA SER A 176 -10.32 -9.53 20.07
C SER A 176 -9.88 -8.46 21.07
N ARG A 177 -8.56 -8.32 21.28
CA ARG A 177 -7.88 -7.28 22.06
C ARG A 177 -7.38 -6.09 21.24
N LEU A 178 -7.27 -6.21 19.91
CA LEU A 178 -7.03 -5.06 19.06
C LEU A 178 -8.40 -4.43 18.75
N PRO A 179 -8.61 -3.14 19.05
CA PRO A 179 -9.83 -2.48 18.63
C PRO A 179 -9.94 -2.62 17.10
N PRO A 180 -11.11 -3.01 16.56
CA PRO A 180 -11.36 -3.02 15.13
C PRO A 180 -10.79 -1.75 14.49
N PRO A 181 -10.03 -1.84 13.38
CA PRO A 181 -9.25 -0.74 12.82
C PRO A 181 -10.03 0.55 12.45
N HIS A 182 -11.35 0.58 12.66
CA HIS A 182 -12.22 1.74 12.41
C HIS A 182 -13.19 2.05 13.58
N ASN A 183 -12.91 1.55 14.80
CA ASN A 183 -13.79 1.79 15.95
C ASN A 183 -13.84 3.26 16.40
N GLU A 184 -12.80 4.05 16.13
CA GLU A 184 -12.71 5.44 16.60
C GLU A 184 -13.46 6.45 15.71
N ILE A 185 -13.92 6.04 14.52
CA ILE A 185 -14.70 6.92 13.65
C ILE A 185 -16.09 7.10 14.27
N LYS A 186 -16.25 8.17 15.05
CA LYS A 186 -17.53 8.58 15.64
C LYS A 186 -18.50 8.91 14.51
N ILE A 187 -19.56 8.13 14.40
CA ILE A 187 -20.60 8.39 13.41
C ILE A 187 -21.28 9.71 13.84
N PRO A 188 -21.29 10.75 13.00
CA PRO A 188 -21.89 12.03 13.38
C PRO A 188 -23.39 11.86 13.62
N PRO A 189 -23.98 12.63 14.55
CA PRO A 189 -25.39 12.53 14.88
C PRO A 189 -26.26 12.81 13.66
N LEU A 190 -27.40 12.13 13.60
CA LEU A 190 -28.34 12.22 12.50
C LEU A 190 -28.73 13.68 12.19
N PRO A 191 -28.69 14.11 10.92
CA PRO A 191 -29.16 15.43 10.55
C PRO A 191 -30.68 15.52 10.77
N SER A 192 -31.13 16.45 11.61
CA SER A 192 -32.56 16.67 11.91
C SER A 192 -33.36 17.14 10.69
N ARG A 193 -32.70 17.74 9.69
CA ARG A 193 -33.32 18.26 8.46
C ARG A 193 -32.51 17.82 7.24
N SER A 194 -33.16 17.73 6.08
CA SER A 194 -32.49 17.50 4.81
C SER A 194 -31.34 18.51 4.67
N PRO A 195 -30.11 18.06 4.35
CA PRO A 195 -29.00 18.98 4.23
C PRO A 195 -29.28 19.95 3.08
N SER A 196 -29.01 21.24 3.30
CA SER A 196 -29.12 22.24 2.23
C SER A 196 -28.08 21.92 1.15
N PRO A 197 -28.45 21.95 -0.14
CA PRO A 197 -27.51 21.68 -1.22
C PRO A 197 -26.36 22.70 -1.18
N PRO A 198 -25.11 22.26 -1.41
CA PRO A 198 -23.96 23.15 -1.43
C PRO A 198 -24.06 24.07 -2.64
N SER A 199 -23.87 25.37 -2.41
CA SER A 199 -23.98 26.39 -3.46
C SER A 199 -22.61 26.93 -3.88
N GLN A 200 -21.58 26.70 -3.09
CA GLN A 200 -20.24 27.17 -3.37
C GLN A 200 -19.55 26.27 -4.41
N ILE A 201 -19.33 26.82 -5.60
CA ILE A 201 -18.58 26.15 -6.68
C ILE A 201 -17.17 26.74 -6.73
N VAL A 202 -16.16 25.90 -6.49
CA VAL A 202 -14.75 26.29 -6.63
C VAL A 202 -14.16 25.61 -7.88
N PRO A 203 -13.89 26.36 -8.97
CA PRO A 203 -13.31 25.78 -10.17
C PRO A 203 -11.87 25.32 -9.91
N GLY A 204 -11.50 24.17 -10.46
CA GLY A 204 -10.17 23.59 -10.42
C GLY A 204 -9.66 23.17 -11.80
N PRO A 205 -8.41 22.68 -11.87
CA PRO A 205 -7.77 22.33 -13.16
C PRO A 205 -8.39 21.12 -13.86
N SER A 206 -9.14 20.28 -13.14
CA SER A 206 -9.77 19.05 -13.64
C SER A 206 -11.28 19.04 -13.35
N GLY A 207 -11.92 20.22 -13.43
CA GLY A 207 -13.33 20.41 -13.06
C GLY A 207 -13.51 21.06 -11.69
N ASN A 208 -14.71 20.95 -11.11
CA ASN A 208 -15.04 21.59 -9.84
C ASN A 208 -14.38 20.83 -8.68
N ARG A 209 -13.73 21.56 -7.76
CA ARG A 209 -13.15 20.98 -6.55
C ARG A 209 -14.23 20.78 -5.50
N PHE A 210 -14.15 19.67 -4.77
CA PHE A 210 -14.99 19.46 -3.59
C PHE A 210 -14.68 20.50 -2.52
N THR A 211 -15.68 21.30 -2.19
CA THR A 211 -15.62 22.28 -1.11
C THR A 211 -15.88 21.63 0.24
N PRO A 212 -15.47 22.23 1.37
CA PRO A 212 -15.86 21.74 2.69
C PRO A 212 -17.39 21.61 2.87
N GLU A 213 -18.17 22.45 2.17
CA GLU A 213 -19.64 22.34 2.14
C GLU A 213 -20.10 21.05 1.46
N ASP A 214 -19.49 20.69 0.32
CA ASP A 214 -19.76 19.43 -0.38
C ASP A 214 -19.46 18.23 0.50
N GLN A 215 -18.35 18.25 1.23
CA GLN A 215 -17.97 17.14 2.13
C GLN A 215 -18.99 16.95 3.25
N GLY A 216 -19.44 18.05 3.87
CA GLY A 216 -20.47 18.02 4.90
C GLY A 216 -21.84 17.60 4.36
N PHE A 217 -22.20 18.04 3.16
CA PHE A 217 -23.42 17.65 2.47
C PHE A 217 -23.42 16.15 2.14
N PHE A 218 -22.31 15.63 1.59
CA PHE A 218 -22.12 14.23 1.20
C PHE A 218 -22.45 13.26 2.34
N ILE A 219 -21.82 13.44 3.51
CA ILE A 219 -22.05 12.55 4.66
C ILE A 219 -23.49 12.63 5.16
N LYS A 220 -24.04 13.86 5.33
CA LYS A 220 -25.42 14.05 5.79
C LYS A 220 -26.44 13.47 4.81
N PHE A 221 -26.16 13.55 3.52
CA PHE A 221 -27.02 13.03 2.46
C PHE A 221 -27.03 11.50 2.48
N ILE A 222 -25.87 10.84 2.59
CA ILE A 222 -25.77 9.38 2.75
C ILE A 222 -26.56 8.93 3.99
N GLN A 223 -26.33 9.55 5.14
CA GLN A 223 -27.04 9.23 6.38
C GLN A 223 -28.56 9.32 6.22
N ARG A 224 -29.04 10.37 5.55
CA ARG A 224 -30.47 10.57 5.31
C ARG A 224 -31.05 9.51 4.36
N ARG A 225 -30.34 9.19 3.26
CA ARG A 225 -30.81 8.20 2.29
C ARG A 225 -30.82 6.79 2.87
N LEU A 226 -29.81 6.42 3.65
CA LEU A 226 -29.77 5.12 4.34
C LEU A 226 -30.81 4.99 5.46
N LEU A 227 -31.29 6.11 6.01
CA LEU A 227 -32.42 6.11 6.95
C LEU A 227 -33.76 5.85 6.24
N GLU A 228 -33.91 6.35 5.02
CA GLU A 228 -35.10 6.14 4.19
C GLU A 228 -35.13 4.73 3.59
N ASP A 229 -33.98 4.26 3.11
CA ASP A 229 -33.81 2.98 2.43
C ASP A 229 -32.41 2.39 2.76
N PRO A 230 -32.34 1.44 3.72
CA PRO A 230 -31.08 0.85 4.17
C PRO A 230 -30.38 -0.02 3.11
N GLU A 231 -31.10 -0.47 2.09
CA GLU A 231 -30.57 -1.37 1.05
C GLU A 231 -30.06 -0.59 -0.19
N MET A 232 -30.04 0.75 -0.11
CA MET A 232 -29.61 1.58 -1.22
C MET A 232 -28.12 1.39 -1.55
N SER A 233 -27.84 0.94 -2.78
CA SER A 233 -26.47 0.74 -3.24
C SER A 233 -25.69 2.05 -3.40
N ARG A 234 -24.37 1.97 -3.25
CA ARG A 234 -23.44 3.10 -3.45
C ARG A 234 -23.69 3.83 -4.79
N LYS A 235 -23.90 3.08 -5.88
CA LYS A 235 -24.16 3.63 -7.23
C LYS A 235 -25.43 4.50 -7.24
N MET A 236 -26.49 4.05 -6.57
CA MET A 236 -27.76 4.79 -6.47
C MET A 236 -27.62 6.06 -5.62
N ILE A 237 -26.86 6.00 -4.53
CA ILE A 237 -26.60 7.17 -3.68
C ILE A 237 -25.85 8.25 -4.47
N CYS A 238 -24.82 7.88 -5.23
CA CYS A 238 -24.08 8.82 -6.10
C CYS A 238 -24.95 9.45 -7.18
N ALA A 239 -25.88 8.70 -7.79
CA ALA A 239 -26.83 9.23 -8.76
C ALA A 239 -27.78 10.27 -8.12
N LYS A 240 -28.28 9.99 -6.90
CA LYS A 240 -29.12 10.94 -6.15
C LYS A 240 -28.34 12.16 -5.66
N LEU A 241 -27.05 12.02 -5.39
CA LEU A 241 -26.17 13.13 -5.04
C LEU A 241 -25.99 14.09 -6.22
N GLU A 242 -25.83 13.58 -7.44
CA GLU A 242 -25.76 14.42 -8.66
C GLU A 242 -27.05 15.21 -8.87
N GLU A 243 -28.23 14.61 -8.65
CA GLU A 243 -29.51 15.32 -8.73
C GLU A 243 -29.60 16.47 -7.71
N ALA A 244 -29.09 16.26 -6.49
CA ALA A 244 -29.15 17.26 -5.42
C ALA A 244 -28.03 18.31 -5.49
N ALA A 245 -26.89 17.97 -6.09
CA ALA A 245 -25.70 18.80 -6.21
C ALA A 245 -25.11 18.67 -7.64
N PRO A 246 -25.77 19.28 -8.65
CA PRO A 246 -25.47 19.06 -10.07
C PRO A 246 -24.12 19.62 -10.52
N HIS A 247 -23.41 20.37 -9.68
CA HIS A 247 -22.04 20.82 -9.95
C HIS A 247 -21.00 19.70 -9.84
N HIS A 248 -21.37 18.53 -9.31
CA HIS A 248 -20.55 17.31 -9.30
C HIS A 248 -21.35 16.14 -9.90
N SER A 249 -20.78 15.48 -10.91
CA SER A 249 -21.42 14.30 -11.53
C SER A 249 -21.35 13.08 -10.61
N SER A 250 -22.23 12.09 -10.82
CA SER A 250 -22.22 10.82 -10.08
C SER A 250 -20.87 10.12 -10.14
N ARG A 251 -20.14 10.23 -11.26
CA ARG A 251 -18.77 9.72 -11.39
C ARG A 251 -17.79 10.48 -10.49
N SER A 252 -17.90 11.80 -10.40
CA SER A 252 -17.09 12.62 -9.49
C SER A 252 -17.35 12.22 -8.03
N TRP A 253 -18.61 12.06 -7.64
CA TRP A 253 -19.00 11.57 -6.30
C TRP A 253 -18.48 10.17 -6.01
N SER A 254 -18.53 9.25 -6.98
CA SER A 254 -18.01 7.90 -6.80
C SER A 254 -16.49 7.87 -6.57
N GLY A 255 -15.73 8.70 -7.29
CA GLY A 255 -14.28 8.86 -7.09
C GLY A 255 -13.95 9.58 -5.77
N TYR A 256 -14.76 10.54 -5.36
CA TYR A 256 -14.63 11.16 -4.04
C TYR A 256 -14.87 10.13 -2.92
N TRP A 257 -15.90 9.29 -3.08
CA TRP A 257 -16.20 8.20 -2.16
C TRP A 257 -15.04 7.22 -2.06
N SER A 258 -14.45 6.74 -3.16
CA SER A 258 -13.32 5.78 -3.07
C SER A 258 -12.12 6.34 -2.31
N THR A 259 -11.88 7.65 -2.43
CA THR A 259 -10.81 8.34 -1.69
C THR A 259 -11.15 8.52 -0.20
N HIS A 260 -12.44 8.67 0.15
CA HIS A 260 -12.93 8.95 1.52
C HIS A 260 -13.97 7.91 1.97
N HIS A 261 -13.67 6.63 1.77
CA HIS A 261 -14.64 5.55 1.90
C HIS A 261 -14.92 5.14 3.36
N ASP A 262 -14.00 5.40 4.28
CA ASP A 262 -14.05 4.94 5.68
C ASP A 262 -15.40 5.22 6.37
N LEU A 263 -15.89 6.46 6.31
CA LEU A 263 -17.13 6.87 6.99
C LEU A 263 -18.39 6.47 6.19
N PRO A 264 -18.50 6.73 4.88
CA PRO A 264 -19.62 6.25 4.05
C PRO A 264 -19.83 4.74 4.08
N ASP A 265 -18.76 3.94 4.00
CA ASP A 265 -18.87 2.48 4.00
C ASP A 265 -19.28 1.97 5.38
N LYS A 266 -18.75 2.56 6.45
CA LYS A 266 -19.20 2.28 7.82
C LYS A 266 -20.68 2.60 7.99
N LEU A 267 -21.17 3.71 7.42
CA LEU A 267 -22.60 4.05 7.43
C LEU A 267 -23.43 3.04 6.65
N LEU A 268 -22.98 2.62 5.47
CA LEU A 268 -23.67 1.66 4.61
C LEU A 268 -23.74 0.28 5.28
N HIS A 269 -22.66 -0.18 5.89
CA HIS A 269 -22.63 -1.42 6.69
C HIS A 269 -23.45 -1.33 7.97
N ALA A 270 -23.47 -0.18 8.65
CA ALA A 270 -24.31 0.01 9.83
C ALA A 270 -25.80 -0.02 9.46
N ALA A 271 -26.17 0.56 8.32
CA ALA A 271 -27.53 0.54 7.79
C ALA A 271 -27.96 -0.86 7.35
N SER A 272 -27.12 -1.57 6.58
CA SER A 272 -27.43 -2.91 6.09
C SER A 272 -27.61 -3.93 7.22
N ASN A 273 -26.82 -3.80 8.29
CA ASN A 273 -26.93 -4.66 9.48
C ASN A 273 -28.06 -4.25 10.44
N ARG A 274 -28.90 -3.26 10.10
CA ARG A 274 -29.94 -2.66 10.96
C ARG A 274 -29.40 -2.17 12.32
N LEU A 275 -28.11 -1.90 12.42
CA LEU A 275 -27.46 -1.33 13.60
C LEU A 275 -27.72 0.17 13.73
N TRP A 276 -28.24 0.78 12.66
CA TRP A 276 -28.64 2.18 12.57
C TRP A 276 -30.18 2.30 12.57
N PRO A 277 -30.81 3.20 13.36
CA PRO A 277 -30.28 4.40 14.01
C PRO A 277 -30.10 4.29 15.54
N PHE A 278 -30.03 3.08 16.08
CA PHE A 278 -30.23 2.85 17.52
C PHE A 278 -28.95 2.75 18.37
N LEU A 279 -27.78 3.09 17.83
CA LEU A 279 -26.51 2.82 18.51
C LEU A 279 -26.13 3.80 19.64
N GLU A 280 -27.06 4.62 20.14
CA GLU A 280 -27.06 5.19 21.50
C GLU A 280 -28.14 6.27 21.64
N LYS A 281 -29.23 5.97 22.37
CA LYS A 281 -29.78 6.96 23.31
C LYS A 281 -29.03 6.75 24.62
N PRO A 282 -28.09 7.62 25.01
CA PRO A 282 -27.58 7.63 26.38
C PRO A 282 -28.58 8.41 27.25
N ASP A 283 -29.80 7.88 27.38
CA ASP A 283 -30.79 8.42 28.32
C ASP A 283 -30.83 7.51 29.55
N GLY A 284 -30.04 7.86 30.57
CA GLY A 284 -30.20 7.29 31.90
C GLY A 284 -29.05 7.60 32.85
N PRO A 285 -29.05 8.77 33.54
CA PRO A 285 -28.16 9.02 34.66
C PRO A 285 -28.73 8.46 35.98
N ASP A 286 -29.15 7.19 36.03
CA ASP A 286 -29.40 6.48 37.31
C ASP A 286 -29.67 4.98 37.11
N ALA A 287 -28.62 4.15 37.16
CA ALA A 287 -28.74 2.72 37.44
C ALA A 287 -27.37 2.17 37.84
N GLY A 288 -26.91 2.58 39.01
CA GLY A 288 -25.86 1.85 39.70
C GLY A 288 -26.34 0.46 40.07
N LEU A 289 -26.20 -0.54 39.20
CA LEU A 289 -26.18 -1.95 39.59
C LEU A 289 -25.15 -2.72 38.76
N ARG A 290 -24.09 -3.13 39.46
CA ARG A 290 -23.30 -4.34 39.21
C ARG A 290 -24.17 -5.47 38.63
N GLY A 291 -23.70 -6.11 37.58
CA GLY A 291 -24.06 -7.50 37.33
C GLY A 291 -24.04 -7.92 35.86
N GLN A 292 -22.96 -8.60 35.48
CA GLN A 292 -22.93 -9.66 34.47
C GLN A 292 -23.40 -9.28 33.06
N SER A 293 -22.43 -8.99 32.18
CA SER A 293 -22.62 -9.22 30.75
C SER A 293 -23.03 -10.68 30.53
N PRO A 294 -24.19 -10.97 29.91
CA PRO A 294 -24.51 -12.31 29.52
C PRO A 294 -23.56 -12.68 28.38
N SER A 295 -22.66 -13.61 28.66
CA SER A 295 -21.94 -14.39 27.66
C SER A 295 -22.96 -15.15 26.81
N VAL A 296 -23.44 -14.51 25.74
CA VAL A 296 -24.22 -15.19 24.71
C VAL A 296 -23.27 -16.14 23.99
N LYS A 297 -23.30 -17.41 24.41
CA LYS A 297 -22.79 -18.53 23.61
C LYS A 297 -23.57 -18.53 22.29
N ARG A 298 -23.00 -17.93 21.25
CA ARG A 298 -23.43 -18.17 19.87
C ARG A 298 -23.13 -19.63 19.56
N GLN A 299 -24.19 -20.44 19.50
CA GLN A 299 -24.14 -21.70 18.77
C GLN A 299 -23.98 -21.36 17.29
N HIS A 300 -22.95 -21.93 16.68
CA HIS A 300 -22.63 -21.79 15.28
C HIS A 300 -23.55 -22.74 14.50
N GLU A 301 -24.76 -22.28 14.16
CA GLU A 301 -25.53 -22.91 13.09
C GLU A 301 -25.12 -22.24 11.77
N SER A 302 -24.40 -23.02 10.97
CA SER A 302 -23.98 -22.69 9.61
C SER A 302 -25.20 -22.62 8.70
N VAL A 303 -25.72 -21.42 8.48
CA VAL A 303 -26.59 -21.11 7.34
C VAL A 303 -25.75 -20.48 6.24
N SER A 304 -25.58 -21.24 5.17
CA SER A 304 -24.96 -20.83 3.92
C SER A 304 -25.76 -19.66 3.33
N SER A 305 -25.11 -18.50 3.21
CA SER A 305 -25.69 -17.31 2.58
C SER A 305 -24.79 -16.95 1.40
N GLU A 306 -25.32 -17.18 0.21
CA GLU A 306 -24.69 -16.87 -1.08
C GLU A 306 -24.64 -15.34 -1.25
N GLY A 307 -23.44 -14.78 -1.12
CA GLY A 307 -23.18 -13.34 -1.26
C GLY A 307 -22.55 -13.04 -2.60
N ASP A 308 -23.36 -12.48 -3.51
CA ASP A 308 -22.99 -11.96 -4.81
C ASP A 308 -22.01 -10.76 -4.64
N SER A 309 -20.78 -10.91 -5.14
CA SER A 309 -19.68 -9.96 -4.96
C SER A 309 -19.19 -9.49 -6.33
N GLU A 310 -19.84 -8.46 -6.86
CA GLU A 310 -19.39 -7.73 -8.04
C GLU A 310 -18.32 -6.69 -7.65
N GLY A 311 -17.06 -7.12 -7.66
CA GLY A 311 -15.89 -6.25 -7.57
C GLY A 311 -15.29 -5.99 -8.94
N ASP A 312 -15.66 -4.86 -9.56
CA ASP A 312 -14.97 -4.32 -10.74
C ASP A 312 -13.96 -3.24 -10.27
N ASP A 313 -12.71 -3.65 -10.07
CA ASP A 313 -11.55 -2.74 -9.93
C ASP A 313 -10.58 -3.03 -11.08
N GLU A 314 -10.73 -2.25 -12.15
CA GLU A 314 -9.91 -2.32 -13.36
C GLU A 314 -8.83 -1.21 -13.27
N GLY A 315 -7.92 -1.34 -12.30
CA GLY A 315 -6.74 -0.50 -12.13
C GLY A 315 -5.56 -1.03 -12.94
N SER A 316 -5.59 -0.85 -14.27
CA SER A 316 -4.45 -1.14 -15.16
C SER A 316 -3.28 -0.22 -14.85
N SER A 317 -2.33 -0.71 -14.05
CA SER A 317 -1.01 -0.10 -13.85
C SER A 317 0.05 -0.93 -14.58
N SER A 318 0.28 -0.56 -15.83
CA SER A 318 1.41 -0.99 -16.64
C SER A 318 2.67 -0.28 -16.15
N GLY A 319 3.40 -0.90 -15.21
CA GLY A 319 4.72 -0.48 -14.76
C GLY A 319 5.61 -1.70 -14.54
N SER A 320 6.15 -2.26 -15.62
CA SER A 320 7.07 -3.39 -15.60
C SER A 320 8.47 -2.92 -15.16
N GLU A 321 8.80 -3.12 -13.88
CA GLU A 321 10.18 -3.35 -13.47
C GLU A 321 10.27 -4.80 -12.97
N LEU A 322 10.97 -5.59 -13.77
CA LEU A 322 11.17 -7.02 -13.58
C LEU A 322 12.23 -7.22 -12.50
N ASP A 323 11.82 -7.25 -11.23
CA ASP A 323 12.60 -7.90 -10.18
C ASP A 323 12.45 -9.43 -10.35
N ASP A 324 13.43 -9.99 -11.06
CA ASP A 324 13.59 -11.41 -11.43
C ASP A 324 14.31 -12.21 -10.32
N ASP A 325 14.08 -11.85 -9.04
CA ASP A 325 14.84 -12.36 -7.89
C ASP A 325 14.05 -13.33 -6.97
N GLU A 326 12.89 -13.83 -7.40
CA GLU A 326 12.15 -14.88 -6.66
C GLU A 326 12.39 -16.30 -7.23
N GLU A 327 13.63 -16.63 -7.59
CA GLU A 327 14.06 -17.96 -8.06
C GLU A 327 14.33 -18.96 -6.89
N SER A 328 13.99 -18.59 -5.65
CA SER A 328 14.39 -19.37 -4.47
C SER A 328 13.50 -20.58 -4.14
N ASP A 329 12.32 -20.73 -4.76
CA ASP A 329 11.39 -21.84 -4.50
C ASP A 329 11.40 -22.92 -5.61
N GLU A 330 12.44 -22.95 -6.44
CA GLU A 330 12.53 -23.87 -7.58
C GLU A 330 12.80 -25.35 -7.22
N ASP A 331 13.28 -25.62 -6.01
CA ASP A 331 13.70 -26.98 -5.59
C ASP A 331 12.59 -27.81 -4.91
N GLU A 332 11.41 -27.25 -4.66
CA GLU A 332 10.34 -28.01 -4.02
C GLU A 332 9.67 -28.97 -5.03
N PRO A 333 9.56 -30.28 -4.72
CA PRO A 333 8.92 -31.25 -5.59
C PRO A 333 7.50 -30.81 -5.96
N LEU A 334 7.20 -30.73 -7.26
CA LEU A 334 5.89 -30.34 -7.76
C LEU A 334 4.81 -31.32 -7.27
N HIS A 335 3.91 -30.85 -6.40
CA HIS A 335 2.76 -31.64 -5.96
C HIS A 335 1.78 -31.83 -7.13
N ARG A 336 1.44 -33.09 -7.44
CA ARG A 336 0.51 -33.45 -8.52
C ARG A 336 -0.86 -33.71 -7.94
N TYR A 337 -1.82 -32.85 -8.27
CA TYR A 337 -3.20 -33.01 -7.82
C TYR A 337 -4.02 -33.86 -8.79
N ALA A 338 -4.92 -34.67 -8.24
CA ALA A 338 -5.92 -35.40 -9.00
C ALA A 338 -7.17 -34.54 -9.19
N PHE A 339 -7.95 -34.81 -10.26
CA PHE A 339 -9.21 -34.11 -10.53
C PHE A 339 -10.20 -34.17 -9.36
N THR A 340 -10.22 -35.27 -8.61
CA THR A 340 -11.10 -35.45 -7.44
C THR A 340 -10.74 -34.59 -6.23
N GLN A 341 -9.61 -33.88 -6.27
CA GLN A 341 -9.16 -32.96 -5.21
C GLN A 341 -9.52 -31.50 -5.51
N MET A 342 -10.12 -31.24 -6.68
CA MET A 342 -10.67 -29.92 -7.01
C MET A 342 -11.79 -29.55 -6.04
N SER A 343 -12.04 -28.26 -5.90
CA SER A 343 -13.08 -27.77 -5.01
C SER A 343 -14.48 -28.02 -5.58
N ASP A 344 -15.46 -28.21 -4.68
CA ASP A 344 -16.87 -28.38 -5.07
C ASP A 344 -17.45 -27.12 -5.73
N PRO A 345 -18.51 -27.24 -6.57
CA PRO A 345 -19.21 -26.09 -7.12
C PRO A 345 -19.62 -25.08 -6.03
N GLY A 346 -19.31 -23.81 -6.25
CA GLY A 346 -19.61 -22.72 -5.30
C GLY A 346 -18.61 -22.53 -4.17
N SER A 347 -17.67 -23.45 -3.97
CA SER A 347 -16.57 -23.26 -3.00
C SER A 347 -15.53 -22.25 -3.51
N PRO A 348 -14.68 -21.67 -2.65
CA PRO A 348 -13.51 -20.93 -3.10
C PRO A 348 -12.53 -21.85 -3.83
N PHE A 349 -11.76 -21.29 -4.78
CA PHE A 349 -10.73 -22.03 -5.50
C PHE A 349 -9.60 -22.49 -4.57
N ASN A 350 -9.19 -23.74 -4.69
CA ASN A 350 -8.09 -24.34 -3.93
C ASN A 350 -6.83 -24.54 -4.81
N ASP A 351 -5.77 -25.09 -4.22
CA ASP A 351 -4.50 -25.31 -4.93
C ASP A 351 -4.59 -26.37 -6.03
N ALA A 352 -5.51 -27.34 -5.90
CA ALA A 352 -5.76 -28.33 -6.95
C ALA A 352 -6.39 -27.66 -8.19
N ASP A 353 -7.30 -26.70 -8.00
CA ASP A 353 -7.87 -25.92 -9.10
C ASP A 353 -6.80 -25.12 -9.84
N MET A 354 -5.90 -24.47 -9.08
CA MET A 354 -4.75 -23.76 -9.64
C MET A 354 -3.85 -24.67 -10.46
N TYR A 355 -3.57 -25.88 -9.95
CA TYR A 355 -2.79 -26.89 -10.66
C TYR A 355 -3.46 -27.36 -11.95
N MET A 356 -4.78 -27.59 -11.94
CA MET A 356 -5.50 -28.05 -13.13
C MET A 356 -5.55 -26.98 -14.23
N VAL A 357 -5.73 -25.70 -13.85
CA VAL A 357 -5.63 -24.57 -14.78
C VAL A 357 -4.22 -24.46 -15.35
N ALA A 358 -3.19 -24.49 -14.50
CA ALA A 358 -1.80 -24.42 -14.94
C ALA A 358 -1.43 -25.58 -15.88
N LYS A 359 -1.89 -26.79 -15.56
CA LYS A 359 -1.70 -27.98 -16.41
C LYS A 359 -2.36 -27.82 -17.78
N TYR A 360 -3.60 -27.34 -17.82
CA TYR A 360 -4.30 -27.09 -19.09
C TYR A 360 -3.57 -26.07 -19.97
N ILE A 361 -3.06 -24.99 -19.37
CA ILE A 361 -2.28 -23.97 -20.08
C ILE A 361 -0.96 -24.55 -20.60
N ALA A 362 -0.29 -25.39 -19.80
CA ALA A 362 0.95 -26.06 -20.21
C ALA A 362 0.72 -27.04 -21.39
N GLU A 363 -0.42 -27.74 -21.39
CA GLU A 363 -0.79 -28.69 -22.44
C GLU A 363 -1.29 -28.02 -23.73
N THR A 364 -1.75 -26.75 -23.67
CA THR A 364 -2.36 -26.03 -24.79
C THR A 364 -1.35 -25.08 -25.45
N PRO A 365 -0.80 -25.41 -26.64
CA PRO A 365 0.13 -24.53 -27.33
C PRO A 365 -0.55 -23.20 -27.69
N HIS A 366 0.18 -22.09 -27.53
CA HIS A 366 -0.33 -20.74 -27.81
C HIS A 366 -1.60 -20.39 -27.04
N PHE A 367 -1.72 -20.86 -25.80
CA PHE A 367 -2.81 -20.49 -24.91
C PHE A 367 -3.02 -18.97 -24.89
N ASN A 368 -4.24 -18.55 -25.22
CA ASN A 368 -4.68 -17.17 -25.18
C ASN A 368 -5.76 -17.05 -24.09
N PRO A 369 -5.64 -16.14 -23.10
CA PRO A 369 -6.63 -15.99 -22.04
C PRO A 369 -8.00 -15.45 -22.50
N SER A 370 -8.30 -15.51 -23.80
CA SER A 370 -9.62 -15.22 -24.35
C SER A 370 -10.66 -16.25 -23.92
N TYR A 371 -11.93 -15.82 -23.87
CA TYR A 371 -13.07 -16.63 -23.46
C TYR A 371 -13.16 -18.01 -24.18
N THR A 372 -12.86 -18.05 -25.47
CA THR A 372 -12.92 -19.27 -26.30
C THR A 372 -11.98 -20.39 -25.87
N SER A 373 -10.87 -20.06 -25.19
CA SER A 373 -9.96 -21.08 -24.66
C SER A 373 -10.57 -21.78 -23.44
N TRP A 374 -11.33 -21.04 -22.64
CA TRP A 374 -11.95 -21.54 -21.43
C TRP A 374 -13.18 -22.41 -21.71
N ASP A 375 -13.87 -22.24 -22.85
CA ASP A 375 -14.99 -23.10 -23.25
C ASP A 375 -14.57 -24.58 -23.39
N ALA A 376 -13.37 -24.84 -23.91
CA ALA A 376 -12.84 -26.19 -24.03
C ALA A 376 -12.45 -26.78 -22.67
N PHE A 377 -12.05 -25.92 -21.73
CA PHE A 377 -11.73 -26.30 -20.36
C PHE A 377 -13.00 -26.58 -19.54
N GLU A 378 -14.03 -25.73 -19.64
CA GLU A 378 -15.33 -25.91 -18.97
C GLU A 378 -15.97 -27.26 -19.32
N LYS A 379 -15.90 -27.69 -20.58
CA LYS A 379 -16.41 -29.01 -21.01
C LYS A 379 -15.74 -30.20 -20.28
N LYS A 380 -14.52 -30.02 -19.76
CA LYS A 380 -13.83 -31.03 -18.94
C LYS A 380 -14.08 -30.82 -17.44
N HIS A 381 -14.50 -29.62 -17.04
CA HIS A 381 -14.61 -29.15 -15.66
C HIS A 381 -15.98 -28.50 -15.42
N GLU A 382 -17.05 -29.29 -15.58
CA GLU A 382 -18.46 -28.82 -15.52
C GLU A 382 -18.88 -28.23 -14.18
N HIS A 383 -18.05 -28.34 -13.14
CA HIS A 383 -18.34 -27.79 -11.80
C HIS A 383 -18.18 -26.26 -11.72
N ARG A 384 -17.57 -25.61 -12.71
CA ARG A 384 -17.41 -24.14 -12.78
C ARG A 384 -17.50 -23.63 -14.21
N SER A 385 -18.09 -22.46 -14.38
CA SER A 385 -18.25 -21.82 -15.69
C SER A 385 -16.93 -21.30 -16.27
N ALA A 386 -16.82 -21.22 -17.61
CA ALA A 386 -15.66 -20.64 -18.29
C ALA A 386 -15.30 -19.24 -17.78
N ARG A 387 -16.32 -18.41 -17.48
CA ARG A 387 -16.13 -17.05 -16.94
C ARG A 387 -15.46 -17.07 -15.57
N SER A 388 -15.85 -18.00 -14.70
CA SER A 388 -15.26 -18.15 -13.37
C SER A 388 -13.78 -18.54 -13.46
N TRP A 389 -13.43 -19.46 -14.38
CA TRP A 389 -12.04 -19.85 -14.63
C TRP A 389 -11.19 -18.70 -15.18
N GLN A 390 -11.75 -17.93 -16.12
CA GLN A 390 -11.06 -16.76 -16.68
C GLN A 390 -10.76 -15.72 -15.61
N GLN A 391 -11.75 -15.35 -14.80
CA GLN A 391 -11.57 -14.38 -13.72
C GLN A 391 -10.56 -14.87 -12.68
N TYR A 392 -10.62 -16.16 -12.33
CA TYR A 392 -9.64 -16.78 -11.44
C TYR A 392 -8.23 -16.69 -12.01
N PHE A 393 -8.05 -17.02 -13.29
CA PHE A 393 -6.76 -16.89 -13.97
C PHE A 393 -6.22 -15.47 -13.92
N LEU A 394 -7.05 -14.46 -14.22
CA LEU A 394 -6.64 -13.05 -14.19
C LEU A 394 -6.22 -12.62 -12.78
N SER A 395 -6.98 -13.03 -11.75
CA SER A 395 -6.69 -12.70 -10.36
C SER A 395 -5.38 -13.31 -9.83
N ARG A 396 -4.95 -14.46 -10.39
CA ARG A 396 -3.75 -15.22 -9.97
C ARG A 396 -2.78 -15.49 -11.11
N GLU A 397 -2.71 -14.58 -12.08
CA GLU A 397 -2.00 -14.82 -13.34
C GLU A 397 -0.51 -15.13 -13.09
N ARG A 398 0.13 -14.38 -12.19
CA ARG A 398 1.56 -14.55 -11.86
C ARG A 398 1.86 -15.95 -11.31
N ASP A 399 1.04 -16.43 -10.38
CA ASP A 399 1.24 -17.72 -9.71
C ASP A 399 0.96 -18.90 -10.65
N ILE A 400 -0.12 -18.80 -11.43
CA ILE A 400 -0.46 -19.81 -12.44
C ILE A 400 0.64 -19.90 -13.49
N ARG A 401 1.15 -18.77 -14.00
CA ARG A 401 2.27 -18.77 -14.98
C ARG A 401 3.55 -19.37 -14.40
N ARG A 402 3.86 -19.10 -13.12
CA ARG A 402 4.98 -19.76 -12.41
C ARG A 402 4.78 -21.28 -12.36
N LEU A 403 3.57 -21.73 -12.03
CA LEU A 403 3.23 -23.15 -11.98
C LEU A 403 3.29 -23.83 -13.36
N VAL A 404 2.85 -23.15 -14.42
CA VAL A 404 2.98 -23.60 -15.82
C VAL A 404 4.44 -23.87 -16.18
N LYS A 405 5.35 -22.93 -15.86
CA LYS A 405 6.79 -23.10 -16.11
C LYS A 405 7.35 -24.32 -15.36
N ARG A 406 6.95 -24.51 -14.09
CA ARG A 406 7.36 -25.68 -13.28
C ARG A 406 6.84 -26.99 -13.86
N ILE A 407 5.57 -27.06 -14.26
CA ILE A 407 4.98 -28.24 -14.92
C ILE A 407 5.74 -28.58 -16.20
N ALA A 408 5.99 -27.60 -17.07
CA ALA A 408 6.73 -27.83 -18.31
C ALA A 408 8.16 -28.34 -18.07
N ARG A 409 8.84 -27.82 -17.03
CA ARG A 409 10.18 -28.28 -16.63
C ARG A 409 10.17 -29.72 -16.10
N ASP A 410 9.20 -30.07 -15.26
CA ASP A 410 9.04 -31.43 -14.73
C ASP A 410 8.76 -32.43 -15.86
N GLU A 411 7.84 -32.10 -16.78
CA GLU A 411 7.53 -32.95 -17.94
C GLU A 411 8.74 -33.13 -18.86
N ASN A 412 9.51 -32.06 -19.12
CA ASN A 412 10.75 -32.16 -19.89
C ASN A 412 11.78 -33.05 -19.17
N SER A 413 11.91 -32.91 -17.85
CA SER A 413 12.80 -33.73 -17.04
C SER A 413 12.41 -35.22 -17.06
N GLN A 414 11.12 -35.53 -17.10
CA GLN A 414 10.62 -36.89 -17.22
C GLN A 414 10.86 -37.48 -18.61
N ARG A 415 10.71 -36.69 -19.67
CA ARG A 415 11.03 -37.13 -21.05
C ARG A 415 12.52 -37.41 -21.25
N VAL A 416 13.38 -36.61 -20.62
CA VAL A 416 14.84 -36.73 -20.76
C VAL A 416 15.39 -37.93 -19.98
N ARG A 417 14.70 -38.45 -18.96
CA ARG A 417 15.12 -39.70 -18.29
C ARG A 417 14.91 -40.86 -19.26
N PRO A 418 15.97 -41.42 -19.88
CA PRO A 418 15.82 -42.48 -20.86
C PRO A 418 15.25 -43.71 -20.13
N SER A 419 14.12 -44.19 -20.61
CA SER A 419 13.28 -45.24 -20.04
C SER A 419 13.92 -46.64 -20.02
N GLY A 420 15.25 -46.78 -20.02
CA GLY A 420 15.85 -47.99 -20.55
C GLY A 420 17.25 -48.37 -20.10
N ILE A 421 17.67 -48.06 -18.88
CA ILE A 421 18.70 -48.90 -18.24
C ILE A 421 18.12 -49.44 -16.94
N PRO A 422 17.45 -50.62 -16.97
CA PRO A 422 17.10 -51.31 -15.74
C PRO A 422 18.39 -51.47 -14.92
N PRO A 423 18.37 -51.18 -13.61
CA PRO A 423 19.55 -51.34 -12.77
C PRO A 423 19.98 -52.80 -12.90
N HIS A 424 21.08 -53.05 -13.62
CA HIS A 424 21.67 -54.37 -13.75
C HIS A 424 21.81 -54.91 -12.33
N LYS A 425 21.03 -55.95 -12.01
CA LYS A 425 21.17 -56.73 -10.79
C LYS A 425 22.64 -57.12 -10.70
N ARG A 426 23.40 -56.47 -9.83
CA ARG A 426 24.74 -56.95 -9.44
C ARG A 426 24.50 -58.28 -8.78
N ILE A 427 24.60 -59.34 -9.56
CA ILE A 427 24.72 -60.71 -9.08
C ILE A 427 26.00 -60.69 -8.23
N ARG A 428 25.83 -60.73 -6.91
CA ARG A 428 26.93 -61.04 -5.99
C ARG A 428 27.24 -62.52 -6.20
N LEU A 429 28.42 -62.80 -6.77
CA LEU A 429 29.05 -64.11 -6.74
C LEU A 429 29.69 -64.34 -5.37
#